data_AF-A0A2V7URB5-F1
#
_entry.id   AF-A0A2V7URB5-F1
#
_cell.length_a   1.000
_cell.length_b   1.000
_cell.length_c   1.000
_cell.angle_alpha   90.00
_cell.angle_beta   90.00
_cell.angle_gamma   90.00
#
_symmetry.space_group_name_H-M   'P 1'
#
loop_
_entity.id
_entity.type
_entity.pdbx_description
1 polymer ?
#
loop_
_entity_poly.entity_id
_entity_poly.type
_entity_poly.pdbx_seq_one_letter_code
_entity_poly.pdbx_strand_id
1 'polypeptide(L)'
;RRPERFTISNNNLAPRLSLSWDPWADGKSKAFVSWNRYYGNLFLATAVLEQGPDTVSRQYDFDGDGVDNETGLPDSRLGAILSESPLSAFQVDRNLATPYTDEWTAGIQRELAP
;
A
#
# COMPACT_ATOMS: atom_id res chain seq x y z
N ARG A 1 -5.01 9.52 -20.69
CA ARG A 1 -5.62 10.42 -19.66
C ARG A 1 -4.93 11.80 -19.67
N ARG A 2 -5.42 12.80 -18.91
CA ARG A 2 -4.66 14.04 -18.67
C ARG A 2 -3.87 13.90 -17.36
N PRO A 3 -2.53 14.09 -17.36
CA PRO A 3 -1.78 14.11 -16.12
C PRO A 3 -2.29 15.24 -15.22
N GLU A 4 -2.58 14.92 -13.96
CA GLU A 4 -3.02 15.89 -12.96
C GLU A 4 -2.05 15.86 -11.78
N ARG A 5 -1.79 17.04 -11.21
CA ARG A 5 -1.09 17.12 -9.94
C ARG A 5 -2.12 16.92 -8.84
N PHE A 6 -1.88 15.95 -7.97
CA PHE A 6 -2.68 15.75 -6.77
C PHE A 6 -1.75 15.68 -5.55
N THR A 7 -2.32 15.82 -4.36
CA THR A 7 -1.61 15.68 -3.09
C THR A 7 -2.52 14.95 -2.12
N ILE A 8 -2.02 13.88 -1.53
CA ILE A 8 -2.73 13.14 -0.46
C ILE A 8 -2.24 13.70 0.86
N SER A 9 -3.14 14.27 1.65
CA SER A 9 -2.85 14.83 2.97
C SER A 9 -3.81 14.27 4.00
N ASN A 10 -3.29 13.79 5.13
CA ASN A 10 -4.08 13.21 6.22
C ASN A 10 -3.73 13.91 7.54
N ASN A 11 -4.76 14.43 8.22
CA ASN A 11 -4.63 15.02 9.56
C ASN A 11 -4.99 13.96 10.60
N ASN A 12 -3.97 13.29 11.13
CA ASN A 12 -4.13 12.13 11.99
C ASN A 12 -4.12 12.53 13.48
N LEU A 13 -5.17 12.15 14.23
CA LEU A 13 -5.23 12.30 15.68
C LEU A 13 -4.98 10.96 16.36
N ALA A 14 -3.87 10.83 17.08
CA ALA A 14 -3.43 9.60 17.73
C ALA A 14 -3.60 9.69 19.27
N PRO A 15 -4.82 9.46 19.81
CA PRO A 15 -5.02 9.43 21.26
C PRO A 15 -4.24 8.28 21.91
N ARG A 16 -3.71 8.56 23.10
CA ARG A 16 -3.02 7.59 23.96
C ARG A 16 -3.47 7.78 25.39
N LEU A 17 -4.25 6.83 25.89
CA LEU A 17 -4.79 6.85 27.24
C LEU A 17 -4.26 5.64 28.00
N SER A 18 -3.85 5.85 29.25
CA SER A 18 -3.41 4.79 30.13
C SER A 18 -3.83 5.11 31.55
N LEU A 19 -4.36 4.12 32.26
CA LEU A 19 -4.74 4.19 33.65
C LEU A 19 -4.05 3.04 34.39
N SER A 20 -3.44 3.38 35.53
CA SER A 20 -2.88 2.40 36.45
C SER A 20 -3.45 2.65 37.83
N TRP A 21 -3.73 1.55 38.52
CA TRP A 21 -4.34 1.56 39.84
C TRP A 21 -3.65 0.54 40.73
N ASP A 22 -3.30 0.98 41.94
CA ASP A 22 -2.90 0.14 43.05
C ASP A 22 -4.10 0.03 44.01
N PRO A 23 -4.79 -1.13 44.06
CA PRO A 23 -5.99 -1.30 44.88
C PRO A 23 -5.75 -1.18 46.39
N TRP A 24 -4.55 -1.51 46.85
CA TRP A 24 -4.23 -1.56 48.28
C TRP A 24 -3.32 -0.42 48.73
N ALA A 25 -2.84 0.40 47.80
CA ALA A 25 -1.91 1.49 48.04
C ALA A 25 -0.62 1.04 48.78
N ASP A 26 -0.27 -0.23 48.66
CA ASP A 26 0.90 -0.85 49.30
C ASP A 26 2.05 -1.10 48.32
N GLY A 27 1.84 -0.79 47.03
CA GLY A 27 2.79 -0.96 45.94
C GLY A 27 2.93 -2.39 45.43
N LYS A 28 2.37 -3.38 46.12
CA LYS A 28 2.63 -4.81 45.88
C LYS A 28 1.77 -5.40 44.79
N SER A 29 0.65 -4.76 44.46
CA SER A 29 -0.21 -5.19 43.37
C SER A 29 -0.67 -3.99 42.56
N LYS A 30 -0.55 -4.09 41.24
CA LYS A 30 -0.96 -3.02 40.33
C LYS A 30 -1.77 -3.61 39.20
N ALA A 31 -2.86 -2.95 38.85
CA ALA A 31 -3.58 -3.18 37.62
C ALA A 31 -3.33 -2.00 36.66
N PHE A 32 -3.37 -2.27 35.37
CA PHE A 32 -3.30 -1.22 34.37
C PHE A 32 -4.15 -1.56 33.15
N VAL A 33 -4.62 -0.52 32.48
CA VAL A 33 -5.30 -0.59 31.20
C VAL A 33 -4.84 0.57 30.32
N SER A 34 -4.64 0.32 29.03
CA SER A 34 -4.33 1.35 28.05
C SER A 34 -5.18 1.18 26.79
N TRP A 35 -5.46 2.32 26.16
CA TRP A 35 -6.09 2.43 24.85
C TRP A 35 -5.28 3.40 24.01
N ASN A 36 -4.76 2.93 22.87
CA ASN A 36 -3.88 3.69 22.01
C ASN A 36 -4.29 3.55 20.54
N ARG A 37 -4.09 4.61 19.76
CA ARG A 37 -4.11 4.56 18.29
C ARG A 37 -2.72 4.81 17.73
N TYR A 38 -2.26 3.92 16.86
CA TYR A 38 -0.99 4.05 16.14
C TYR A 38 -1.26 4.20 14.65
N TYR A 39 -0.82 5.30 14.04
CA TYR A 39 -0.83 5.45 12.60
C TYR A 39 0.46 4.88 12.00
N GLY A 40 0.32 4.14 10.91
CA GLY A 40 1.42 3.71 10.07
C GLY A 40 1.80 4.75 9.03
N ASN A 41 2.61 4.32 8.06
CA ASN A 41 2.98 5.14 6.90
C ASN A 41 2.05 4.82 5.72
N LEU A 42 1.81 5.81 4.87
CA LEU A 42 1.22 5.58 3.55
C LEU A 42 2.27 4.92 2.64
N PHE A 43 1.89 3.79 2.04
CA PHE A 43 2.77 3.06 1.13
C PHE A 43 2.79 3.74 -0.25
N LEU A 44 3.82 4.53 -0.50
CA LEU A 44 3.97 5.36 -1.71
C LEU A 44 4.11 4.57 -3.02
N ALA A 45 4.45 3.28 -2.97
CA ALA A 45 4.62 2.47 -4.18
C ALA A 45 3.31 2.32 -4.98
N THR A 46 2.15 2.49 -4.34
CA THR A 46 0.84 2.50 -5.03
C THR A 46 0.71 3.68 -6.00
N ALA A 47 1.36 4.82 -5.72
CA ALA A 47 1.37 5.98 -6.59
C ALA A 47 2.35 5.84 -7.78
N VAL A 48 3.36 4.97 -7.66
CA VAL A 48 4.36 4.76 -8.73
C VAL A 48 3.73 4.16 -9.98
N LEU A 49 2.78 3.25 -9.82
CA LEU A 49 2.08 2.62 -10.95
C LEU A 49 1.31 3.65 -11.79
N GLU A 50 0.76 4.68 -11.15
CA GLU A 50 0.08 5.76 -11.86
C GLU A 50 1.07 6.69 -12.61
N GLN A 51 2.34 6.78 -12.19
CA GLN A 51 3.35 7.61 -12.86
C GLN A 51 3.85 7.01 -14.19
N GLY A 52 3.71 5.69 -14.36
CA GLY A 52 4.12 4.99 -15.57
C GLY A 52 3.26 5.33 -16.80
N PRO A 53 3.72 4.97 -18.00
CA PRO A 53 2.89 5.05 -19.19
C PRO A 53 1.65 4.17 -19.03
N ASP A 54 0.51 4.65 -19.53
CA ASP A 54 -0.67 3.80 -19.72
C ASP A 54 -0.25 2.64 -20.66
N THR A 55 -0.68 1.42 -20.37
CA THR A 55 -0.19 0.21 -21.06
C THR A 55 -1.22 -0.34 -22.04
N VAL A 56 -0.70 -0.94 -23.11
CA VAL A 56 -1.47 -1.78 -24.03
C VAL A 56 -0.70 -3.08 -24.21
N SER A 57 -1.42 -4.20 -24.19
CA SER A 57 -0.85 -5.50 -24.51
C SER A 57 -1.19 -5.85 -25.95
N ARG A 58 -0.19 -6.28 -26.71
CA ARG A 58 -0.35 -6.73 -28.10
C ARG A 58 0.14 -8.15 -28.21
N GLN A 59 -0.67 -8.98 -28.86
CA GLN A 59 -0.29 -10.32 -29.25
C GLN A 59 0.01 -10.31 -30.75
N TYR A 60 1.18 -10.81 -31.10
CA TYR A 60 1.63 -10.94 -32.48
C TYR A 60 1.61 -12.42 -32.88
N ASP A 61 1.40 -12.67 -34.16
CA ASP A 61 1.79 -13.94 -34.76
C ASP A 61 3.31 -14.11 -34.67
N PHE A 62 3.73 -15.36 -34.51
CA PHE A 62 5.16 -15.67 -34.52
C PHE A 62 5.66 -15.68 -35.96
N ASP A 63 6.61 -14.80 -36.27
CA ASP A 63 7.26 -14.80 -37.57
C ASP A 63 8.47 -15.74 -37.59
N GLY A 64 8.44 -16.70 -38.51
CA GLY A 64 9.36 -17.83 -38.53
C GLY A 64 10.72 -17.52 -39.14
N ASP A 65 10.78 -16.62 -40.12
CA ASP A 65 12.02 -16.21 -40.78
C ASP A 65 12.64 -14.95 -40.15
N GLY A 66 11.85 -14.18 -39.39
CA GLY A 66 12.30 -13.06 -38.58
C GLY A 66 12.67 -11.83 -39.41
N VAL A 67 12.02 -11.66 -40.54
CA VAL A 67 12.23 -10.56 -41.48
C VAL A 67 10.90 -9.98 -41.94
N ASP A 68 10.82 -8.66 -41.92
CA ASP A 68 9.63 -7.95 -42.39
C ASP A 68 9.43 -8.19 -43.90
N ASN A 69 8.21 -8.57 -44.30
CA ASN A 69 7.89 -8.94 -45.68
C ASN A 69 7.98 -7.78 -46.69
N GLU A 70 7.88 -6.54 -46.23
CA GLU A 70 7.85 -5.34 -47.09
C GLU A 70 9.25 -4.75 -47.28
N THR A 71 10.09 -4.82 -46.24
CA THR A 71 11.41 -4.18 -46.18
C THR A 71 12.57 -5.18 -46.17
N GLY A 72 12.32 -6.45 -45.84
CA GLY A 72 13.34 -7.49 -45.70
C GLY A 72 14.29 -7.29 -44.51
N LEU A 73 13.97 -6.36 -43.59
CA LEU A 73 14.78 -6.06 -42.43
C LEU A 73 14.39 -6.95 -41.25
N PRO A 74 15.33 -7.29 -40.34
CA PRO A 74 15.01 -8.05 -39.14
C PRO A 74 13.96 -7.35 -38.26
N ASP A 75 12.94 -8.10 -37.82
CA ASP A 75 11.75 -7.58 -37.13
C ASP A 75 11.56 -8.12 -35.69
N SER A 76 12.56 -8.85 -35.19
CA SER A 76 12.50 -9.59 -33.91
C SER A 76 11.48 -10.74 -33.87
N ARG A 77 11.12 -11.30 -35.03
CA ARG A 77 10.15 -12.40 -35.20
C ARG A 77 8.72 -12.00 -34.81
N LEU A 78 8.36 -10.74 -35.05
CA LEU A 78 7.06 -10.17 -34.71
C LEU A 78 6.20 -10.06 -35.98
N GLY A 79 5.32 -11.03 -36.20
CA GLY A 79 4.40 -11.04 -37.33
C GLY A 79 3.19 -10.11 -37.16
N ALA A 80 2.09 -10.41 -37.84
CA ALA A 80 0.87 -9.61 -37.78
C ALA A 80 0.28 -9.52 -36.37
N ILE A 81 -0.37 -8.40 -36.03
CA ILE A 81 -1.07 -8.26 -34.75
C ILE A 81 -2.33 -9.13 -34.78
N LEU A 82 -2.37 -10.13 -33.89
CA LEU A 82 -3.54 -11.00 -33.68
C LEU A 82 -4.61 -10.31 -32.84
N SER A 83 -4.18 -9.62 -31.78
CA SER A 83 -5.08 -8.98 -30.82
C SER A 83 -4.37 -7.85 -30.08
N GLU A 84 -5.12 -6.81 -29.73
CA GLU A 84 -4.67 -5.69 -28.92
C GLU A 84 -5.66 -5.49 -27.78
N SER A 85 -5.14 -5.35 -26.55
CA SER A 85 -5.98 -5.03 -25.40
C SER A 85 -6.53 -3.60 -25.53
N PRO A 86 -7.65 -3.29 -24.87
CA PRO A 86 -7.97 -1.89 -24.58
C PRO A 86 -6.84 -1.22 -23.79
N LEU A 87 -6.79 0.12 -23.86
CA LEU A 87 -5.86 0.91 -23.05
C LEU A 87 -6.12 0.64 -21.55
N SER A 88 -5.07 0.30 -20.82
CA SER A 88 -5.11 0.11 -19.37
C SER A 88 -4.36 1.23 -18.67
N ALA A 89 -4.92 1.75 -17.58
CA ALA A 89 -4.31 2.80 -16.77
C ALA A 89 -4.45 2.47 -15.29
N PHE A 90 -3.41 2.77 -14.51
CA PHE A 90 -3.44 2.68 -13.06
C PHE A 90 -3.80 4.03 -12.45
N GLN A 91 -4.70 4.01 -11.47
CA GLN A 91 -5.12 5.21 -10.75
C GLN A 91 -5.09 4.93 -9.25
N VAL A 92 -4.39 5.77 -8.49
CA VAL A 92 -4.39 5.74 -7.03
C VAL A 92 -5.69 6.30 -6.48
N ASP A 93 -6.15 5.83 -5.32
CA ASP A 93 -7.25 6.51 -4.65
C ASP A 93 -6.78 7.88 -4.12
N ARG A 94 -7.50 8.95 -4.48
CA ARG A 94 -7.19 10.32 -4.06
C ARG A 94 -7.54 10.54 -2.58
N ASN A 95 -8.41 9.69 -2.01
CA ASN A 95 -8.84 9.72 -0.61
C ASN A 95 -8.16 8.64 0.23
N LEU A 96 -6.96 8.21 -0.16
CA LEU A 96 -6.22 7.17 0.55
C LEU A 96 -5.91 7.63 1.99
N ALA A 97 -6.56 6.97 2.96
CA ALA A 97 -6.39 7.25 4.37
C ALA A 97 -5.11 6.61 4.92
N THR A 98 -4.50 7.24 5.93
CA THR A 98 -3.36 6.64 6.62
C THR A 98 -3.80 5.39 7.39
N PRO A 99 -3.16 4.22 7.18
CA PRO A 99 -3.51 3.02 7.93
C PRO A 99 -3.25 3.23 9.42
N TYR A 100 -4.08 2.63 10.28
CA TYR A 100 -3.91 2.72 11.72
C TYR A 100 -4.24 1.39 12.42
N THR A 101 -3.76 1.26 13.66
CA THR A 101 -4.07 0.17 14.57
C THR A 101 -4.55 0.76 15.88
N ASP A 102 -5.71 0.29 16.35
CA ASP A 102 -6.17 0.55 17.71
C ASP A 102 -5.74 -0.62 18.61
N GLU A 103 -5.16 -0.28 19.76
CA GLU A 103 -4.62 -1.23 20.72
C GLU A 103 -5.28 -1.04 22.08
N TRP A 104 -5.71 -2.16 22.66
CA TRP A 104 -6.14 -2.24 24.06
C TRP A 104 -5.18 -3.17 24.80
N THR A 105 -4.59 -2.69 25.89
CA THR A 105 -3.78 -3.53 26.78
C THR A 105 -4.39 -3.50 28.16
N ALA A 106 -4.51 -4.65 28.81
CA ALA A 106 -4.83 -4.73 30.23
C ALA A 106 -3.86 -5.71 30.90
N GLY A 107 -3.47 -5.41 32.13
CA GLY A 107 -2.52 -6.26 32.84
C GLY A 107 -2.58 -6.08 34.34
N ILE A 108 -2.01 -7.08 35.03
CA ILE A 108 -1.83 -7.10 36.47
C ILE A 108 -0.37 -7.41 36.79
N GLN A 109 0.14 -6.80 37.86
CA GLN A 109 1.46 -7.06 38.41
C GLN A 109 1.30 -7.35 39.90
N ARG A 110 2.06 -8.32 40.41
CA ARG A 110 2.07 -8.64 41.83
C ARG A 110 3.48 -9.04 42.28
N GLU A 111 3.92 -8.47 43.39
CA GLU A 111 5.10 -8.89 44.11
C GLU A 111 4.82 -10.22 44.83
N LEU A 112 5.71 -11.21 44.62
CA LEU A 112 5.58 -12.55 45.20
C LEU A 112 6.66 -12.85 46.24
N ALA A 113 7.82 -12.21 46.14
CA ALA A 113 8.92 -12.30 47.11
C ALA A 113 9.78 -11.01 47.04
N PRO A 114 10.46 -10.63 48.15
CA PRO A 114 11.41 -9.52 48.17
C PRO A 114 12.72 -9.82 47.43
#